data_AF-K1ZHH1-F1
#
_entry.id   AF-K1ZHH1-F1
#
_cell.length_a   1.000
_cell.length_b   1.000
_cell.length_c   1.000
_cell.angle_alpha   90.00
_cell.angle_beta   90.00
_cell.angle_gamma   90.00
#
_symmetry.space_group_name_H-M   'P 1'
#
loop_
_entity.id
_entity.type
_entity.pdbx_description
1 polymer ?
#
loop_
_entity_poly.entity_id
_entity_poly.type
_entity_poly.pdbx_seq_one_letter_code
_entity_poly.pdbx_strand_id
1 'polypeptide(L)'
;QLYASIDPKGPAVWFNTGNCHYALKQYQDAIVAWKRARQGASWQMMHAINDNIEAGYAALGLSHEKSGIVSLFDWAAQRISPLLMQLLFLLCWYLLFFLIIVKRSLPLVWVYTAVLIFFLMLFGYILVMQYTQYRYKKAVVVKKTALLVGPHEQYDVVKQVSMMHDVLIQDTQTGWYKVATQDATGWVSADALELM
;
A
#
# COMPACT_ATOMS: atom_id res chain seq x y z
N GLN A 1 -21.80 0.81 -27.37
CA GLN A 1 -20.61 0.20 -26.73
C GLN A 1 -20.70 0.50 -25.23
N LEU A 2 -20.71 -0.53 -24.37
CA LEU A 2 -20.78 -0.33 -22.92
C LEU A 2 -19.44 0.22 -22.42
N TYR A 3 -19.45 1.39 -21.80
CA TYR A 3 -18.28 1.99 -21.14
C TYR A 3 -17.58 1.03 -20.16
N ALA A 4 -18.31 0.06 -19.62
CA ALA A 4 -17.80 -0.99 -18.74
C ALA A 4 -16.73 -1.90 -19.38
N SER A 5 -16.65 -1.99 -20.71
CA SER A 5 -15.74 -2.91 -21.43
C SER A 5 -14.40 -2.32 -21.85
N ILE A 6 -14.11 -1.05 -21.53
CA ILE A 6 -12.83 -0.42 -21.86
C ILE A 6 -11.89 -0.62 -20.68
N ASP A 7 -10.95 -1.56 -20.83
CA ASP A 7 -9.86 -1.78 -19.89
C ASP A 7 -8.49 -1.52 -20.57
N PRO A 8 -7.50 -0.97 -19.84
CA PRO A 8 -7.56 -0.57 -18.43
C PRO A 8 -8.24 0.79 -18.21
N LYS A 9 -9.11 0.88 -17.20
CA LYS A 9 -9.70 2.16 -16.76
C LYS A 9 -8.63 3.05 -16.13
N GLY A 10 -8.39 4.22 -16.72
CA GLY A 10 -7.44 5.21 -16.19
C GLY A 10 -7.93 5.89 -14.89
N PRO A 11 -7.05 6.61 -14.18
CA PRO A 11 -7.39 7.29 -12.91
C PRO A 11 -8.62 8.20 -12.99
N ALA A 12 -8.76 8.96 -14.09
CA ALA A 12 -9.90 9.85 -14.31
C ALA A 12 -11.24 9.10 -14.39
N VAL A 13 -11.24 7.90 -14.98
CA VAL A 13 -12.43 7.05 -15.07
C VAL A 13 -12.87 6.63 -13.68
N TRP A 14 -11.94 6.05 -12.91
CA TRP A 14 -12.21 5.61 -11.54
C TRP A 14 -12.65 6.76 -10.63
N PHE A 15 -12.06 7.94 -10.79
CA PHE A 15 -12.47 9.11 -10.03
C PHE A 15 -13.90 9.54 -10.32
N ASN A 16 -14.28 9.59 -11.60
CA ASN A 16 -15.65 9.91 -11.99
C ASN A 16 -16.64 8.83 -11.55
N THR A 17 -16.26 7.55 -11.64
CA THR A 17 -17.05 6.43 -11.10
C THR A 17 -17.30 6.61 -9.61
N GLY A 18 -16.28 6.99 -8.84
CA GLY A 18 -16.43 7.27 -7.41
C GLY A 18 -17.39 8.42 -7.13
N ASN A 19 -17.30 9.50 -7.91
CA ASN A 19 -18.21 10.65 -7.79
C ASN A 19 -19.67 10.25 -8.06
N CYS A 20 -19.91 9.40 -9.07
CA CYS A 20 -21.24 8.88 -9.35
C CYS A 20 -21.79 8.03 -8.19
N HIS A 21 -21.00 7.09 -7.67
CA HIS A 21 -21.39 6.28 -6.52
C HIS A 21 -21.67 7.14 -5.28
N TYR A 22 -20.86 8.18 -5.06
CA TYR A 22 -21.07 9.11 -3.95
C TYR A 22 -22.39 9.88 -4.08
N ALA A 23 -22.72 10.36 -5.29
CA ALA A 23 -24.00 11.01 -5.56
C ALA A 23 -25.19 10.07 -5.36
N LEU A 24 -25.01 8.77 -5.62
CA LEU A 24 -25.98 7.71 -5.34
C LEU A 24 -25.98 7.25 -3.87
N LYS A 25 -25.18 7.88 -2.99
CA LYS A 25 -24.99 7.52 -1.58
C LYS A 25 -24.42 6.12 -1.35
N GLN A 26 -23.80 5.55 -2.36
CA GLN A 26 -23.06 4.28 -2.31
C GLN A 26 -21.62 4.56 -1.87
N TYR A 27 -21.44 4.98 -0.61
CA TYR A 27 -20.17 5.51 -0.14
C TYR A 27 -19.03 4.48 -0.13
N GLN A 28 -19.33 3.21 0.10
CA GLN A 28 -18.34 2.12 0.06
C GLN A 28 -17.73 2.00 -1.33
N ASP A 29 -18.58 1.85 -2.35
CA ASP A 29 -18.17 1.76 -3.76
C ASP A 29 -17.45 3.03 -4.23
N ALA A 30 -17.89 4.20 -3.75
CA ALA A 30 -17.24 5.47 -4.03
C ALA A 30 -15.78 5.48 -3.55
N ILE A 31 -15.54 5.08 -2.29
CA ILE A 31 -14.20 5.00 -1.72
C ILE A 31 -13.35 3.96 -2.46
N VAL A 32 -13.91 2.79 -2.80
CA VAL A 32 -13.17 1.77 -3.58
C VAL A 32 -12.73 2.34 -4.93
N ALA A 33 -13.63 3.01 -5.65
CA ALA A 33 -13.32 3.63 -6.93
C ALA A 33 -12.24 4.72 -6.80
N TRP A 34 -12.32 5.60 -5.79
CA TRP A 34 -11.28 6.62 -5.57
C TRP A 34 -9.94 6.01 -5.15
N LYS A 35 -9.93 4.92 -4.36
CA LYS A 35 -8.69 4.18 -4.03
C LYS A 35 -8.04 3.58 -5.29
N ARG A 36 -8.82 3.03 -6.22
CA ARG A 36 -8.34 2.58 -7.54
C ARG A 36 -7.79 3.75 -8.37
N ALA A 37 -8.49 4.89 -8.38
CA ALA A 37 -8.01 6.11 -9.05
C ALA A 37 -6.65 6.56 -8.51
N ARG A 38 -6.46 6.46 -7.18
CA ARG A 38 -5.26 6.91 -6.47
C ARG A 38 -3.97 6.24 -6.96
N GLN A 39 -4.04 4.97 -7.35
CA GLN A 39 -2.86 4.19 -7.74
C GLN A 39 -2.10 4.77 -8.94
N GLY A 40 -2.83 5.35 -9.90
CA GLY A 40 -2.24 5.96 -11.10
C GLY A 40 -2.32 7.49 -11.13
N ALA A 41 -2.84 8.12 -10.07
CA ALA A 41 -3.12 9.55 -10.08
C ALA A 41 -1.86 10.42 -10.21
N SER A 42 -2.01 11.57 -10.89
CA SER A 42 -1.03 12.65 -10.83
C SER A 42 -1.08 13.33 -9.46
N TRP A 43 -0.03 14.09 -9.12
CA TRP A 43 0.03 14.82 -7.86
C TRP A 43 -1.14 15.82 -7.71
N GLN A 44 -1.51 16.52 -8.80
CA GLN A 44 -2.64 17.47 -8.81
C GLN A 44 -3.97 16.78 -8.49
N MET A 45 -4.18 15.58 -9.04
CA MET A 45 -5.41 14.80 -8.82
C MET A 45 -5.45 14.14 -7.44
N MET A 46 -4.27 13.86 -6.86
CA MET A 46 -4.12 13.17 -5.58
C MET A 46 -4.84 13.89 -4.43
N HIS A 47 -4.74 15.23 -4.39
CA HIS A 47 -5.40 16.03 -3.35
C HIS A 47 -6.92 15.82 -3.37
N ALA A 48 -7.55 16.02 -4.54
CA ALA A 48 -8.99 15.84 -4.71
C ALA A 48 -9.44 14.39 -4.44
N ILE A 49 -8.65 13.39 -4.84
CA ILE A 49 -8.93 11.98 -4.53
C ILE A 49 -8.93 11.76 -3.01
N ASN A 50 -7.93 12.26 -2.30
CA ASN A 50 -7.84 12.06 -0.85
C ASN A 50 -8.95 12.81 -0.10
N ASP A 51 -9.30 14.03 -0.51
CA ASP A 51 -10.44 14.77 0.06
C ASP A 51 -11.75 14.00 -0.12
N ASN A 52 -11.96 13.43 -1.32
CA ASN A 52 -13.15 12.63 -1.60
C ASN A 52 -13.18 11.34 -0.77
N ILE A 53 -12.04 10.65 -0.65
CA ILE A 53 -11.92 9.48 0.23
C ILE A 53 -12.29 9.88 1.66
N GLU A 54 -11.73 10.97 2.19
CA GLU A 54 -12.05 11.47 3.53
C GLU A 54 -13.55 11.79 3.70
N ALA A 55 -14.16 12.44 2.71
CA ALA A 55 -15.60 12.71 2.69
C ALA A 55 -16.43 11.42 2.67
N GLY A 56 -15.98 10.38 1.96
CA GLY A 56 -16.59 9.06 1.95
C GLY A 56 -16.53 8.37 3.31
N TYR A 57 -15.37 8.39 3.97
CA TYR A 57 -15.21 7.84 5.33
C TYR A 57 -16.10 8.59 6.33
N ALA A 58 -16.11 9.93 6.27
CA ALA A 58 -16.96 10.76 7.12
C ALA A 58 -18.45 10.47 6.92
N ALA A 59 -18.90 10.26 5.68
CA ALA A 59 -20.29 9.89 5.38
C ALA A 59 -20.70 8.51 5.94
N LEU A 60 -19.74 7.61 6.14
CA LEU A 60 -19.93 6.31 6.82
C LEU A 60 -19.77 6.39 8.35
N GLY A 61 -19.46 7.57 8.91
CA GLY A 61 -19.13 7.73 10.33
C GLY A 61 -17.83 7.05 10.74
N LEU A 62 -16.93 6.81 9.79
CA LEU A 62 -15.62 6.19 10.01
C LEU A 62 -14.52 7.26 9.97
N SER A 63 -13.44 7.07 10.73
CA SER A 63 -12.23 7.87 10.59
C SER A 63 -11.29 7.25 9.56
N HIS A 64 -10.74 8.08 8.68
CA HIS A 64 -9.64 7.68 7.79
C HIS A 64 -8.31 8.01 8.44
N GLU A 65 -7.47 7.00 8.70
CA GLU A 65 -6.15 7.23 9.27
C GLU A 65 -5.22 7.83 8.21
N LYS A 66 -4.85 9.11 8.40
CA LYS A 66 -3.90 9.80 7.51
C LYS A 66 -2.49 9.28 7.78
N SER A 67 -2.00 8.41 6.91
CA SER A 67 -0.64 7.89 7.02
C SER A 67 0.38 8.98 6.61
N GLY A 68 1.11 9.52 7.59
CA GLY A 68 2.07 10.63 7.40
C GLY A 68 3.31 10.23 6.59
N ILE A 69 4.47 10.07 7.24
CA ILE A 69 5.76 9.77 6.59
C ILE A 69 5.74 8.46 5.79
N VAL A 70 4.92 7.49 6.20
CA VAL A 70 4.74 6.20 5.51
C VAL A 70 4.22 6.40 4.07
N SER A 71 3.36 7.40 3.82
CA SER A 71 2.86 7.69 2.47
C SER A 71 3.94 8.18 1.51
N LEU A 72 4.96 8.89 2.01
CA LEU A 72 6.11 9.32 1.21
C LEU A 72 6.96 8.12 0.78
N PHE A 73 7.19 7.18 1.69
CA PHE A 73 7.91 5.94 1.39
C PHE A 73 7.12 5.03 0.44
N ASP A 74 5.81 4.90 0.63
CA ASP A 74 4.94 4.15 -0.29
C ASP A 74 4.94 4.75 -1.70
N TRP A 75 4.90 6.07 -1.81
CA TRP A 75 5.01 6.77 -3.09
C TRP A 75 6.36 6.51 -3.77
N ALA A 76 7.46 6.62 -3.00
CA ALA A 76 8.81 6.40 -3.51
C ALA A 76 8.99 4.94 -3.96
N ALA A 77 8.50 3.98 -3.16
CA ALA A 77 8.54 2.57 -3.47
C ALA A 77 7.75 2.25 -4.76
N GLN A 78 6.58 2.85 -4.98
CA GLN A 78 5.74 2.59 -6.15
C GLN A 78 6.26 3.22 -7.45
N ARG A 79 6.96 4.36 -7.38
CA ARG A 79 7.41 5.09 -8.59
C ARG A 79 8.84 4.80 -8.98
N ILE A 80 9.70 4.43 -8.04
CA ILE A 80 11.11 4.20 -8.33
C ILE A 80 11.31 2.74 -8.75
N SER A 81 12.12 2.50 -9.78
CA SER A 81 12.41 1.15 -10.23
C SER A 81 13.14 0.34 -9.13
N PRO A 82 12.73 -0.93 -8.87
CA PRO A 82 13.44 -1.80 -7.94
C PRO A 82 14.90 -2.03 -8.32
N LEU A 83 15.20 -2.10 -9.62
CA LEU A 83 16.56 -2.28 -10.11
C LEU A 83 17.45 -1.10 -9.72
N LEU A 84 16.96 0.13 -9.89
CA LEU A 84 17.70 1.33 -9.49
C LEU A 84 18.00 1.31 -7.98
N MET A 85 17.02 0.94 -7.16
CA MET A 85 17.20 0.82 -5.71
C MET A 85 18.23 -0.25 -5.33
N GLN A 86 18.23 -1.40 -6.02
CA GLN A 86 19.24 -2.45 -5.83
C GLN A 86 20.65 -1.96 -6.18
N LEU A 87 20.80 -1.22 -7.29
CA LEU A 87 22.09 -0.66 -7.69
C LEU A 87 22.60 0.39 -6.69
N LEU A 88 21.73 1.27 -6.18
CA LEU A 88 22.09 2.25 -5.14
C LEU A 88 22.48 1.57 -3.82
N PHE A 89 21.76 0.52 -3.42
CA PHE A 89 22.08 -0.26 -2.23
C PHE A 89 23.45 -0.96 -2.35
N LEU A 90 23.74 -1.56 -3.50
CA LEU A 90 25.05 -2.18 -3.78
C LEU A 90 26.16 -1.15 -3.89
N LEU A 91 25.87 0.04 -4.44
CA LEU A 91 26.82 1.16 -4.48
C LEU A 91 27.21 1.59 -3.06
N CYS A 92 26.26 1.70 -2.13
CA CYS A 92 26.55 2.00 -0.72
C CYS A 92 27.50 0.96 -0.10
N TRP A 93 27.26 -0.33 -0.34
CA TRP A 93 28.15 -1.40 0.10
C TRP A 93 29.54 -1.28 -0.51
N TYR A 94 29.64 -1.06 -1.82
CA TYR A 94 30.91 -0.87 -2.51
C TYR A 94 31.71 0.30 -1.94
N LEU A 95 31.05 1.45 -1.71
CA LEU A 95 31.69 2.64 -1.13
C LEU A 95 32.15 2.40 0.31
N LEU A 96 31.42 1.62 1.11
CA LEU A 96 31.85 1.22 2.45
C LEU A 96 33.13 0.38 2.40
N PHE A 97 33.20 -0.62 1.51
CA PHE A 97 34.43 -1.41 1.33
C PHE A 97 35.60 -0.55 0.84
N PHE A 98 35.35 0.36 -0.10
CA PHE A 98 36.35 1.30 -0.59
C PHE A 98 36.89 2.20 0.55
N LEU A 99 36.01 2.72 1.42
CA LEU A 99 36.42 3.52 2.57
C LEU A 99 37.28 2.74 3.57
N ILE A 100 37.05 1.43 3.75
CA ILE A 100 37.89 0.59 4.62
C ILE A 100 39.33 0.53 4.08
N ILE A 101 39.51 0.51 2.75
CA ILE A 101 40.83 0.46 2.11
C ILE A 101 41.54 1.81 2.22
N VAL A 102 40.83 2.92 2.01
CA VAL A 102 41.40 4.29 2.01
C VAL A 102 41.45 4.90 3.42
N LYS A 103 40.97 4.18 4.44
CA LYS A 103 40.73 4.63 5.82
C LYS A 103 41.87 5.43 6.47
N ARG A 104 43.12 5.22 6.03
CA ARG A 104 44.33 5.83 6.58
C ARG A 104 44.57 7.28 6.10
N SER A 105 43.93 7.76 5.04
CA SER A 105 44.22 9.08 4.44
C SER A 105 43.06 10.08 4.42
N LEU A 106 41.81 9.65 4.70
CA LEU A 106 40.66 10.56 4.66
C LEU A 106 40.36 11.18 6.03
N PRO A 107 40.38 12.51 6.18
CA PRO A 107 39.75 13.15 7.34
C PRO A 107 38.24 12.88 7.29
N LEU A 108 37.59 12.76 8.45
CA LEU A 108 36.14 12.55 8.59
C LEU A 108 35.60 11.20 8.07
N VAL A 109 36.43 10.16 7.93
CA VAL A 109 36.00 8.78 7.61
C VAL A 109 34.76 8.35 8.39
N TRP A 110 34.68 8.66 9.70
CA TRP A 110 33.55 8.27 10.53
C TRP A 110 32.24 8.92 10.10
N VAL A 111 32.28 10.16 9.60
CA VAL A 111 31.10 10.86 9.07
C VAL A 111 30.65 10.19 7.77
N TYR A 112 31.56 9.92 6.84
CA TYR A 112 31.22 9.24 5.59
C TYR A 112 30.66 7.84 5.84
N THR A 113 31.24 7.09 6.78
CA THR A 113 30.72 5.79 7.20
C THR A 113 29.31 5.91 7.78
N ALA A 114 29.06 6.88 8.67
CA ALA A 114 27.73 7.10 9.25
C ALA A 114 26.69 7.46 8.18
N VAL A 115 27.05 8.32 7.23
CA VAL A 115 26.19 8.70 6.10
C VAL A 115 25.86 7.49 5.22
N LEU A 116 26.86 6.66 4.89
CA LEU A 116 26.63 5.45 4.08
C LEU A 116 25.77 4.42 4.82
N ILE A 117 25.97 4.23 6.13
CA ILE A 117 25.11 3.35 6.94
C ILE A 117 23.67 3.85 6.94
N PHE A 118 23.46 5.16 7.08
CA PHE A 118 22.13 5.76 7.00
C PHE A 118 21.45 5.48 5.64
N PHE A 119 22.16 5.72 4.52
CA PHE A 119 21.62 5.42 3.20
C PHE A 119 21.39 3.92 2.95
N LEU A 120 22.23 3.06 3.52
CA LEU A 120 22.07 1.61 3.42
C LEU A 120 20.81 1.15 4.16
N MET A 121 20.53 1.70 5.35
CA MET A 121 19.27 1.46 6.06
C MET A 121 18.07 2.01 5.27
N LEU A 122 18.17 3.23 4.74
CA LEU A 122 17.12 3.88 3.97
C LEU A 122 16.76 3.11 2.70
N PHE A 123 17.74 2.76 1.87
CA PHE A 123 17.53 2.02 0.63
C PHE A 123 17.11 0.57 0.91
N GLY A 124 17.67 -0.06 1.94
CA GLY A 124 17.23 -1.38 2.40
C GLY A 124 15.76 -1.39 2.81
N TYR A 125 15.31 -0.38 3.56
CA TYR A 125 13.91 -0.21 3.94
C TYR A 125 13.00 -0.03 2.72
N ILE A 126 13.35 0.85 1.78
CA ILE A 126 12.58 1.05 0.55
C ILE A 126 12.52 -0.24 -0.28
N LEU A 127 13.61 -1.01 -0.38
CA LEU A 127 13.63 -2.30 -1.09
C LEU A 127 12.71 -3.34 -0.45
N VAL A 128 12.71 -3.43 0.89
CA VAL A 128 11.77 -4.30 1.61
C VAL A 128 10.33 -3.88 1.31
N MET A 129 10.03 -2.59 1.34
CA MET A 129 8.71 -2.07 0.99
C MET A 129 8.35 -2.38 -0.47
N GLN A 130 9.25 -2.19 -1.42
CA GLN A 130 8.99 -2.57 -2.81
C GLN A 130 8.67 -4.05 -2.93
N TYR A 131 9.48 -4.91 -2.31
CA TYR A 131 9.28 -6.35 -2.39
C TYR A 131 7.98 -6.81 -1.73
N THR A 132 7.58 -6.23 -0.60
CA THR A 132 6.28 -6.54 0.02
C THR A 132 5.12 -6.09 -0.85
N GLN A 133 5.21 -4.93 -1.50
CA GLN A 133 4.21 -4.42 -2.43
C GLN A 133 4.08 -5.28 -3.70
N TYR A 134 5.20 -5.77 -4.26
CA TYR A 134 5.17 -6.70 -5.40
C TYR A 134 4.67 -8.09 -5.02
N ARG A 135 4.98 -8.55 -3.81
CA ARG A 135 4.62 -9.89 -3.35
C ARG A 135 3.15 -10.01 -2.97
N TYR A 136 2.59 -8.98 -2.34
CA TYR A 136 1.26 -9.05 -1.75
C TYR A 136 0.27 -8.12 -2.44
N LYS A 137 -0.87 -8.67 -2.85
CA LYS A 137 -1.96 -7.89 -3.44
C LYS A 137 -2.66 -7.06 -2.37
N LYS A 138 -3.03 -5.82 -2.70
CA LYS A 138 -3.84 -4.98 -1.82
C LYS A 138 -5.32 -5.29 -2.00
N ALA A 139 -6.06 -5.24 -0.90
CA ALA A 139 -7.51 -5.31 -0.92
C ALA A 139 -8.08 -4.38 0.16
N VAL A 140 -9.37 -4.05 0.02
CA VAL A 140 -10.11 -3.32 1.05
C VAL A 140 -11.28 -4.17 1.53
N VAL A 141 -11.52 -4.14 2.83
CA VAL A 141 -12.66 -4.82 3.45
C VAL A 141 -13.93 -4.02 3.16
N VAL A 142 -14.88 -4.59 2.41
CA VAL A 142 -16.14 -3.90 2.07
C VAL A 142 -17.33 -4.37 2.91
N LYS A 143 -17.23 -5.53 3.57
CA LYS A 143 -18.25 -6.06 4.49
C LYS A 143 -17.69 -6.17 5.90
N LYS A 144 -18.53 -5.99 6.92
CA LYS A 144 -18.14 -6.21 8.32
C LYS A 144 -17.79 -7.68 8.49
N THR A 145 -16.55 -7.96 8.85
CA THR A 145 -16.02 -9.33 8.89
C THR A 145 -15.00 -9.50 10.00
N ALA A 146 -14.69 -10.76 10.29
CA ALA A 146 -13.71 -11.15 11.27
C ALA A 146 -12.56 -11.89 10.59
N LEU A 147 -11.34 -11.70 11.10
CA LEU A 147 -10.22 -12.57 10.79
C LEU A 147 -10.39 -13.87 11.55
N LEU A 148 -10.33 -14.98 10.84
CA LEU A 148 -10.40 -16.33 11.38
C LEU A 148 -9.02 -16.98 11.43
N VAL A 149 -8.84 -17.97 12.30
CA VAL A 149 -7.59 -18.74 12.37
C VAL A 149 -7.38 -19.59 11.10
N GLY A 150 -8.47 -20.01 10.45
CA GLY A 150 -8.44 -20.85 9.25
C GLY A 150 -9.49 -20.46 8.20
N PRO A 151 -9.40 -21.02 6.98
CA PRO A 151 -10.25 -20.71 5.82
C PRO A 151 -11.62 -21.42 5.89
N HIS A 152 -12.32 -21.27 7.01
CA HIS A 152 -13.64 -21.83 7.23
C HIS A 152 -14.38 -21.06 8.32
N GLU A 153 -15.70 -20.90 8.20
CA GLU A 153 -16.53 -20.11 9.11
C GLU A 153 -16.58 -20.65 10.55
N GLN A 154 -16.22 -21.91 10.74
CA GLN A 154 -16.23 -22.59 12.04
C GLN A 154 -14.97 -22.35 12.87
N TYR A 155 -13.93 -21.74 12.30
CA TYR A 155 -12.71 -21.43 13.04
C TYR A 155 -12.90 -20.23 13.97
N ASP A 156 -12.10 -20.19 15.02
CA ASP A 156 -12.12 -19.10 15.99
C ASP A 156 -11.78 -17.75 15.37
N VAL A 157 -12.42 -16.72 15.90
CA VAL A 157 -12.19 -15.32 15.53
C VAL A 157 -10.90 -14.81 16.19
N VAL A 158 -9.94 -14.42 15.37
CA VAL A 158 -8.70 -13.74 15.78
C VAL A 158 -8.99 -12.28 16.12
N LYS A 159 -9.65 -11.55 15.22
CA LYS A 159 -9.89 -10.10 15.36
C LYS A 159 -11.07 -9.66 14.50
N GLN A 160 -11.88 -8.74 15.03
CA GLN A 160 -12.91 -8.06 14.23
C GLN A 160 -12.26 -6.97 13.37
N VAL A 161 -12.61 -6.90 12.08
CA VAL A 161 -12.06 -5.91 11.15
C VAL A 161 -13.17 -4.98 10.68
N SER A 162 -12.94 -3.69 10.88
CA SER A 162 -13.86 -2.65 10.43
C SER A 162 -13.90 -2.57 8.91
N MET A 163 -15.07 -2.19 8.37
CA MET A 163 -15.20 -1.86 6.96
C MET A 163 -14.22 -0.76 6.55
N MET A 164 -13.87 -0.77 5.27
CA MET A 164 -12.95 0.13 4.61
C MET A 164 -11.50 0.07 5.11
N HIS A 165 -11.14 -0.95 5.89
CA HIS A 165 -9.76 -1.18 6.27
C HIS A 165 -8.95 -1.78 5.11
N ASP A 166 -7.76 -1.24 4.86
CA ASP A 166 -6.85 -1.76 3.83
C ASP A 166 -6.08 -2.96 4.38
N VAL A 167 -5.98 -4.02 3.56
CA VAL A 167 -5.33 -5.28 3.94
C VAL A 167 -4.42 -5.79 2.82
N LEU A 168 -3.39 -6.55 3.20
CA LEU A 168 -2.49 -7.22 2.26
C LEU A 168 -2.82 -8.71 2.20
N ILE A 169 -3.10 -9.21 1.00
CA ILE A 169 -3.35 -10.64 0.75
C ILE A 169 -2.01 -11.36 0.69
N GLN A 170 -1.82 -12.27 1.64
CA GLN A 170 -0.63 -13.10 1.80
C GLN A 170 -0.75 -14.47 1.14
N ASP A 171 -1.96 -15.04 1.18
CA ASP A 171 -2.26 -16.36 0.63
C ASP A 171 -3.70 -16.43 0.12
N THR A 172 -3.96 -17.34 -0.82
CA THR A 172 -5.27 -17.54 -1.44
C THR A 172 -5.63 -19.01 -1.41
N GLN A 173 -6.81 -19.30 -0.87
CA GLN A 173 -7.47 -20.59 -0.97
C GLN A 173 -8.87 -20.42 -1.55
N THR A 174 -9.51 -21.50 -1.97
CA THR A 174 -10.81 -21.46 -2.65
C THR A 174 -11.85 -20.71 -1.81
N GLY A 175 -12.20 -19.49 -2.22
CA GLY A 175 -13.16 -18.63 -1.52
C GLY A 175 -12.61 -17.86 -0.31
N TRP A 176 -11.33 -17.99 0.01
CA TRP A 176 -10.71 -17.39 1.21
C TRP A 176 -9.38 -16.73 0.92
N TYR A 177 -9.14 -15.59 1.55
CA TYR A 177 -7.86 -14.90 1.52
C TYR A 177 -7.25 -14.86 2.92
N LYS A 178 -5.97 -15.21 3.02
CA LYS A 178 -5.19 -14.91 4.21
C LYS A 178 -4.70 -13.48 4.09
N VAL A 179 -5.08 -12.64 5.04
CA VAL A 179 -4.74 -11.22 5.04
C VAL A 179 -3.96 -10.82 6.27
N ALA A 180 -3.06 -9.86 6.08
CA ALA A 180 -2.39 -9.17 7.16
C ALA A 180 -2.94 -7.75 7.31
N THR A 181 -3.24 -7.41 8.56
CA THR A 181 -3.51 -6.06 9.06
C THR A 181 -2.27 -5.57 9.83
N GLN A 182 -2.28 -4.34 10.33
CA GLN A 182 -1.16 -3.80 11.13
C GLN A 182 -0.84 -4.66 12.36
N ASP A 183 -1.87 -5.23 13.03
CA ASP A 183 -1.69 -5.92 14.33
C ASP A 183 -1.98 -7.42 14.30
N ALA A 184 -2.58 -7.94 13.22
CA ALA A 184 -3.05 -9.32 13.16
C ALA A 184 -3.03 -9.89 11.74
N THR A 185 -2.85 -11.19 11.65
CA THR A 185 -2.96 -11.97 10.40
C THR A 185 -4.01 -13.05 10.58
N GLY A 186 -4.87 -13.25 9.59
CA GLY A 186 -5.88 -14.30 9.62
C GLY A 186 -6.59 -14.47 8.28
N TRP A 187 -7.56 -15.37 8.23
CA TRP A 187 -8.34 -15.70 7.04
C TRP A 187 -9.64 -14.91 7.01
N VAL A 188 -10.03 -14.47 5.81
CA VAL A 188 -11.28 -13.76 5.56
C VAL A 188 -11.89 -14.25 4.26
N SER A 189 -13.21 -14.30 4.20
CA SER A 189 -13.93 -14.71 2.99
C SER A 189 -13.65 -13.74 1.84
N ALA A 190 -13.48 -14.29 0.64
CA ALA A 190 -13.14 -13.53 -0.56
C ALA A 190 -14.24 -12.52 -0.97
N ASP A 191 -15.49 -12.81 -0.65
CA ASP A 191 -16.65 -11.95 -0.96
C ASP A 191 -16.73 -10.69 -0.08
N ALA A 192 -15.95 -10.63 1.00
CA ALA A 192 -15.87 -9.50 1.90
C ALA A 192 -14.78 -8.49 1.49
N LEU A 193 -13.99 -8.82 0.46
CA LEU A 193 -12.85 -8.04 0.01
C LEU A 193 -13.04 -7.55 -1.43
N GLU A 194 -12.64 -6.31 -1.68
CA GLU A 194 -12.45 -5.76 -3.02
C GLU A 194 -10.97 -5.61 -3.31
N LEU A 195 -10.51 -6.21 -4.42
CA LEU A 195 -9.12 -6.11 -4.85
C LEU A 195 -8.82 -4.71 -5.40
N MET A 196 -7.59 -4.28 -5.13
CA MET A 196 -7.02 -3.00 -5.52
C MET A 196 -5.95 -3.19 -6.59
#